data_AF-A0A942UUF1-F1
#
_entry.id   AF-A0A942UUF1-F1
#
_cell.length_a   1.000
_cell.length_b   1.000
_cell.length_c   1.000
_cell.angle_alpha   90.00
_cell.angle_beta   90.00
_cell.angle_gamma   90.00
#
_symmetry.space_group_name_H-M   'P 1'
#
loop_
_entity.id
_entity.type
_entity.pdbx_description
1 polymer ?
#
loop_
_entity_poly.entity_id
_entity_poly.type
_entity_poly.pdbx_seq_one_letter_code
_entity_poly.pdbx_strand_id
1 'polypeptide(L)' 'MLTEQEIINNALKEMLYIEDLTAQKYADLTQKITKPELQNILKGMEMAARNNYKSITEKMNENQIII' A
#
# COMPACT_ATOMS: atom_id res chain seq x y z
N MET A 1 24.93 2.72 -13.42
CA MET A 1 23.86 1.73 -13.66
C MET A 1 23.52 1.15 -12.32
N LEU A 2 22.24 1.01 -11.98
CA LEU A 2 21.85 0.35 -10.73
C LEU A 2 22.08 -1.16 -10.84
N THR A 3 22.38 -1.78 -9.71
CA THR A 3 22.37 -3.23 -9.53
C THR A 3 20.95 -3.77 -9.52
N GLU A 4 20.78 -5.07 -9.75
CA GLU A 4 19.46 -5.73 -9.64
C GLU A 4 18.84 -5.53 -8.25
N GLN A 5 19.66 -5.60 -7.20
CA GLN A 5 19.22 -5.37 -5.82
C GLN A 5 18.70 -3.93 -5.64
N GLU A 6 19.40 -2.93 -6.15
CA GLU A 6 18.95 -1.53 -6.05
C GLU A 6 17.66 -1.29 -6.85
N ILE A 7 17.48 -1.96 -7.99
CA ILE A 7 16.24 -1.89 -8.77
C ILE A 7 15.08 -2.49 -7.97
N ILE A 8 15.28 -3.66 -7.36
CA ILE A 8 14.25 -4.32 -6.52
C ILE A 8 13.92 -3.47 -5.30
N ASN A 9 14.92 -2.91 -4.63
CA ASN A 9 14.74 -2.04 -3.47
C ASN A 9 13.89 -0.81 -3.83
N ASN A 10 14.20 -0.15 -4.96
CA ASN A 10 13.45 1.01 -5.41
C ASN A 10 12.01 0.65 -5.76
N ALA A 11 11.80 -0.46 -6.47
CA ALA A 11 10.46 -0.92 -6.84
C ALA A 11 9.60 -1.24 -5.60
N LEU A 12 10.17 -1.91 -4.59
CA LEU A 12 9.44 -2.22 -3.35
C LEU A 12 9.09 -0.96 -2.54
N LYS A 13 10.01 0.02 -2.48
CA LYS A 13 9.73 1.32 -1.84
C LYS A 13 8.62 2.08 -2.56
N GLU A 14 8.61 2.07 -3.89
CA GLU A 14 7.56 2.69 -4.69
C GLU A 14 6.21 2.00 -4.47
N MET A 15 6.17 0.66 -4.47
CA MET A 15 4.94 -0.09 -4.17
C MET A 15 4.43 0.22 -2.75
N LEU A 16 5.32 0.27 -1.76
CA LEU A 16 4.95 0.58 -0.38
C LEU A 16 4.35 1.98 -0.24
N TYR A 17 4.92 2.97 -0.93
CA TYR A 17 4.36 4.32 -1.02
C TYR A 17 2.98 4.35 -1.71
N ILE A 18 2.81 3.61 -2.82
CA ILE A 18 1.54 3.56 -3.55
C ILE A 18 0.44 2.94 -2.69
N GLU A 19 0.73 1.85 -1.96
CA GLU A 19 -0.27 1.18 -1.11
C GLU A 19 -0.69 2.08 0.07
N ASP A 20 0.23 2.81 0.70
CA ASP A 20 -0.12 3.78 1.75
C ASP A 20 -0.99 4.93 1.20
N LEU A 21 -0.58 5.54 0.09
CA LEU A 21 -1.36 6.60 -0.57
C LEU A 21 -2.76 6.11 -0.96
N THR A 22 -2.85 4.87 -1.44
CA THR A 22 -4.11 4.25 -1.85
C THR A 22 -5.03 4.00 -0.64
N ALA A 23 -4.49 3.48 0.47
CA ALA A 23 -5.24 3.30 1.71
C ALA A 23 -5.78 4.64 2.23
N GLN A 24 -4.94 5.68 2.27
CA GLN A 24 -5.35 7.03 2.68
C GLN A 24 -6.47 7.59 1.78
N LYS A 25 -6.36 7.39 0.47
CA LYS A 25 -7.38 7.85 -0.48
C LYS A 25 -8.72 7.15 -0.28
N TYR A 26 -8.74 5.85 -0.01
CA TYR A 26 -9.99 5.12 0.30
C TYR A 26 -10.59 5.55 1.63
N ALA A 27 -9.77 5.79 2.66
CA ALA A 27 -10.23 6.33 3.94
C ALA A 27 -10.89 7.72 3.76
N ASP A 28 -10.24 8.62 3.02
CA ASP A 28 -10.76 9.95 2.70
C ASP A 28 -12.06 9.90 1.91
N LEU A 29 -12.16 9.01 0.91
CA LEU A 29 -13.37 8.83 0.12
C LEU A 29 -14.51 8.27 0.97
N THR A 30 -14.21 7.37 1.90
CA THR A 30 -15.21 6.79 2.81
C THR A 30 -15.89 7.87 3.65
N GLN A 31 -15.14 8.90 4.07
CA GLN A 31 -15.69 10.04 4.83
C GLN A 31 -16.58 10.95 3.99
N LYS A 32 -16.34 11.03 2.67
CA LYS A 32 -17.06 11.94 1.75
C LYS A 32 -18.30 11.29 1.13
N ILE A 33 -18.35 9.97 1.02
CA ILE A 33 -19.50 9.24 0.47
C ILE A 33 -20.56 9.01 1.54
N THR A 34 -21.83 9.27 1.22
CA THR A 34 -22.96 9.08 2.14
C THR A 34 -23.70 7.75 1.96
N LYS A 35 -23.49 7.06 0.82
CA LYS A 35 -24.12 5.76 0.53
C LYS A 35 -23.45 4.64 1.35
N PRO A 36 -24.16 3.95 2.26
CA PRO A 36 -23.57 2.96 3.14
C PRO A 36 -22.92 1.77 2.41
N GLU A 37 -23.51 1.30 1.30
CA GLU A 37 -22.94 0.17 0.55
C GLU A 37 -21.57 0.54 -0.06
N LEU A 38 -21.44 1.77 -0.56
CA LEU A 38 -20.19 2.28 -1.11
C LEU A 38 -19.15 2.53 -0.01
N GLN A 39 -19.55 3.00 1.17
CA GLN A 39 -18.62 3.12 2.31
C GLN A 39 -18.04 1.76 2.71
N ASN A 40 -18.85 0.71 2.73
CA ASN A 40 -18.37 -0.63 3.06
C ASN A 40 -17.39 -1.19 2.01
N ILE A 41 -17.65 -0.94 0.72
CA ILE A 41 -16.72 -1.30 -0.36
C ILE A 41 -15.40 -0.56 -0.17
N LEU A 42 -15.42 0.76 0.05
CA LEU A 42 -14.21 1.56 0.22
C LEU A 42 -13.39 1.14 1.45
N LYS A 43 -14.04 0.80 2.57
CA LYS A 43 -13.35 0.22 3.75
C LYS A 43 -12.69 -1.11 3.41
N GLY A 44 -13.34 -1.97 2.62
CA GLY A 44 -12.76 -3.21 2.12
C GLY A 44 -11.50 -2.95 1.27
N MET A 45 -11.55 -1.96 0.39
CA MET A 45 -10.41 -1.56 -0.45
C MET A 45 -9.27 -0.94 0.37
N GLU A 46 -9.58 -0.12 1.38
CA GLU A 46 -8.60 0.40 2.33
C GLU A 46 -7.86 -0.75 3.04
N MET A 47 -8.61 -1.72 3.58
CA MET A 47 -8.02 -2.88 4.26
C MET A 47 -7.15 -3.71 3.31
N ALA A 48 -7.57 -3.89 2.06
CA ALA A 48 -6.76 -4.59 1.06
C ALA A 48 -5.41 -3.88 0.82
N ALA A 49 -5.42 -2.55 0.65
CA ALA A 49 -4.19 -1.77 0.47
C ALA A 49 -3.28 -1.84 1.71
N ARG A 50 -3.84 -1.76 2.92
CA ARG A 50 -3.07 -1.92 4.17
C ARG A 50 -2.48 -3.33 4.32
N ASN A 51 -3.18 -4.36 3.87
CA ASN A 51 -2.67 -5.73 3.87
C ASN A 51 -1.53 -5.90 2.87
N ASN A 52 -1.66 -5.34 1.66
CA ASN A 52 -0.59 -5.32 0.67
C ASN A 52 0.65 -4.60 1.21
N TYR A 53 0.48 -3.42 1.81
CA TYR A 53 1.57 -2.68 2.46
C TYR A 53 2.31 -3.57 3.48
N LYS A 54 1.57 -4.28 4.34
CA LYS A 54 2.15 -5.18 5.33
C LYS A 54 2.95 -6.31 4.67
N SER A 55 2.38 -6.97 3.65
CA SER A 55 3.07 -8.05 2.93
C SER A 55 4.31 -7.56 2.17
N ILE A 56 4.30 -6.35 1.62
CA ILE A 56 5.49 -5.74 0.99
C ILE A 56 6.54 -5.43 2.05
N THR A 57 6.15 -4.90 3.20
CA THR A 57 7.05 -4.62 4.33
C THR A 57 7.72 -5.91 4.82
N GLU A 58 6.97 -7.00 4.96
CA GLU A 58 7.50 -8.32 5.32
C GLU A 58 8.54 -8.81 4.30
N LYS A 59 8.23 -8.71 2.99
CA LYS A 59 9.19 -9.04 1.92
C LYS A 59 10.43 -8.15 1.92
N MET A 60 10.29 -6.87 2.23
CA MET A 60 11.43 -5.96 2.35
C MET A 60 12.34 -6.38 3.51
N ASN A 61 11.76 -6.74 4.66
CA ASN A 61 12.50 -7.23 5.82
C ASN A 61 13.23 -8.55 5.52
N GLU A 62 12.58 -9.51 4.84
CA GLU A 62 13.20 -10.77 4.42
C GLU A 62 14.42 -10.55 3.51
N ASN A 63 14.35 -9.55 2.64
CA ASN A 63 15.42 -9.20 1.71
C ASN A 63 16.42 -8.17 2.29
N GLN A 64 16.37 -7.89 3.60
CA GLN A 64 17.23 -6.91 4.29
C GLN A 64 17.20 -5.51 3.67
N ILE A 65 16.05 -5.15 3.09
CA ILE A 65 15.83 -3.85 2.46
C ILE A 65 15.40 -2.88 3.54
N ILE A 66 16.26 -1.89 3.82
CA ILE A 66 15.97 -0.84 4.79
C ILE A 66 14.96 0.14 4.19
N ILE A 67 13.85 0.37 4.90
CA ILE A 67 12.80 1.32 4.58
C ILE A 67 13.38 2.74 4.58
#